data_AF-A0A954U2V9-F1
#
_entry.id   AF-A0A954U2V9-F1
#
_cell.length_a   1.000
_cell.length_b   1.000
_cell.length_c   1.000
_cell.angle_alpha   90.00
_cell.angle_beta   90.00
_cell.angle_gamma   90.00
#
_symmetry.space_group_name_H-M   'P 1'
#
loop_
_entity.id
_entity.type
_entity.pdbx_description
1 polymer ?
#
loop_
_entity_poly.entity_id
_entity_poly.type
_entity_poly.pdbx_seq_one_letter_code
_entity_poly.pdbx_strand_id
1 'polypeptide(L)'
;GDEEIVVKDYDGLAIASLEAGVLDIAHDSIVKLQELAPKVFGRRSPFIRRYDAMWGEYLVQMQQFDQAEQVLKEVLSADDANDDNSFVSSWDGFFLIRAYCQYGICLRQRHEDVLARQHLEKAMRIVDQREAQMGTFQNRHMVQERYLILKQLQGVYADLGEAERAADTQQKMVELQLILDRVL
;
A
#
# COMPACT_ATOMS: atom_id res chain seq x y z
N GLY A 1 5.30 26.66 3.92
CA GLY A 1 6.10 27.62 3.12
C GLY A 1 6.20 27.13 1.68
N ASP A 2 6.81 27.88 0.77
CA ASP A 2 6.86 27.51 -0.66
C ASP A 2 7.44 26.10 -0.88
N GLU A 3 8.45 25.69 -0.10
CA GLU A 3 9.02 24.33 -0.15
C GLU A 3 8.04 23.23 0.30
N GLU A 4 7.11 23.55 1.21
CA GLU A 4 6.08 22.59 1.66
C GLU A 4 5.02 22.37 0.58
N ILE A 5 4.70 23.41 -0.20
CA ILE A 5 3.80 23.30 -1.35
C ILE A 5 4.45 22.40 -2.41
N VAL A 6 5.72 22.65 -2.72
CA VAL A 6 6.49 21.82 -3.66
C VAL A 6 6.52 20.34 -3.23
N VAL A 7 6.72 20.07 -1.93
CA VAL A 7 6.68 18.68 -1.43
C VAL A 7 5.28 18.06 -1.59
N LYS A 8 4.20 18.81 -1.38
CA LYS A 8 2.82 18.31 -1.60
C LYS A 8 2.54 18.05 -3.09
N ASP A 9 3.06 18.87 -3.98
CA ASP A 9 2.89 18.68 -5.42
C ASP A 9 3.60 17.42 -5.91
N TYR A 10 4.86 17.21 -5.49
CA TYR A 10 5.57 15.97 -5.80
C TYR A 10 4.91 14.73 -5.17
N ASP A 11 4.36 14.87 -3.96
CA ASP A 11 3.64 13.80 -3.28
C ASP A 11 2.42 13.36 -4.07
N GLY A 12 1.58 14.32 -4.50
CA GLY A 12 0.43 14.04 -5.35
C GLY A 12 0.83 13.42 -6.70
N LEU A 13 1.89 13.95 -7.33
CA LEU A 13 2.39 13.45 -8.62
C LEU A 13 2.91 12.02 -8.51
N ALA A 14 3.65 11.70 -7.45
CA ALA A 14 4.17 10.36 -7.22
C ALA A 14 3.06 9.33 -7.00
N ILE A 15 2.02 9.66 -6.22
CA ILE A 15 0.84 8.78 -6.02
C ILE A 15 0.15 8.52 -7.35
N ALA A 16 -0.23 9.58 -8.07
CA ALA A 16 -0.97 9.47 -9.32
C ALA A 16 -0.17 8.69 -10.38
N SER A 17 1.15 8.89 -10.41
CA SER A 17 2.04 8.19 -11.35
C SER A 17 2.18 6.71 -11.02
N LEU A 18 2.29 6.34 -9.73
CA LEU A 18 2.30 4.94 -9.29
C LEU A 18 0.98 4.24 -9.63
N GLU A 19 -0.15 4.90 -9.42
CA GLU A 19 -1.48 4.35 -9.75
C GLU A 19 -1.68 4.18 -11.26
N ALA A 20 -1.16 5.11 -12.06
CA ALA A 20 -1.23 5.05 -13.51
C ALA A 20 -0.17 4.13 -14.15
N GLY A 21 0.79 3.62 -13.37
CA GLY A 21 1.92 2.83 -13.87
C GLY A 21 2.92 3.65 -14.71
N VAL A 22 2.96 4.97 -14.53
CA VAL A 22 3.90 5.88 -15.20
C VAL A 22 5.19 5.96 -14.38
N LEU A 23 6.00 4.91 -14.50
CA LEU A 23 7.10 4.60 -13.57
C LEU A 23 8.27 5.58 -13.63
N ASP A 24 8.51 6.24 -14.76
CA ASP A 24 9.53 7.28 -14.92
C ASP A 24 9.18 8.53 -14.08
N ILE A 25 7.94 9.02 -14.18
CA ILE A 25 7.48 10.16 -13.38
C ILE A 25 7.38 9.78 -11.90
N ALA A 26 6.93 8.56 -11.58
CA ALA A 26 6.90 8.07 -10.22
C ALA A 26 8.29 8.07 -9.59
N HIS A 27 9.29 7.51 -10.28
CA HIS A 27 10.68 7.50 -9.85
C HIS A 27 11.19 8.91 -9.53
N ASP A 28 11.10 9.81 -10.52
CA ASP A 28 11.65 11.17 -10.38
C ASP A 28 10.98 11.94 -9.23
N SER A 29 9.67 11.77 -9.08
CA SER A 29 8.91 12.40 -8.01
C SER A 29 9.30 11.85 -6.63
N ILE A 30 9.43 10.53 -6.48
CA ILE A 30 9.83 9.89 -5.21
C ILE A 30 11.25 10.31 -4.81
N VAL A 31 12.19 10.32 -5.75
CA VAL A 31 13.57 10.77 -5.49
C VAL A 31 13.57 12.23 -5.02
N LYS A 32 12.78 13.11 -5.65
CA LYS A 32 12.65 14.51 -5.21
C LYS A 32 12.07 14.62 -3.80
N LEU A 33 11.10 13.78 -3.45
CA LEU A 33 10.52 13.74 -2.10
C LEU A 33 11.56 13.31 -1.06
N GLN A 34 12.35 12.27 -1.35
CA GLN A 34 13.42 11.80 -0.46
C GLN A 34 14.52 12.86 -0.26
N GLU A 35 14.76 13.73 -1.26
CA GLU A 35 15.71 14.84 -1.15
C GLU A 35 15.18 16.05 -0.35
N LEU A 36 13.92 16.42 -0.58
CA LEU A 36 13.33 17.67 -0.08
C LEU A 36 12.65 17.49 1.27
N ALA A 37 11.84 16.44 1.44
CA ALA A 37 11.02 16.28 2.62
C ALA A 37 11.81 16.21 3.94
N PRO A 38 13.01 15.58 4.01
CA PRO A 38 13.79 15.60 5.25
C PRO A 38 14.28 16.99 5.65
N LYS A 39 14.42 17.92 4.70
CA LYS A 39 14.82 19.31 4.96
C LYS A 39 13.62 20.13 5.47
N VAL A 40 12.44 19.88 4.90
CA VAL A 40 11.20 20.60 5.23
C VAL A 40 10.59 20.13 6.55
N PHE A 41 10.49 18.81 6.76
CA PHE A 41 9.80 18.23 7.91
C PHE A 41 10.74 17.64 8.96
N GLY A 42 12.04 17.53 8.67
CA GLY A 42 13.01 16.83 9.49
C GLY A 42 13.06 15.33 9.21
N ARG A 43 14.26 14.75 9.35
CA ARG A 43 14.55 13.32 9.04
C ARG A 43 13.73 12.29 9.83
N ARG A 44 13.17 12.68 10.97
CA ARG A 44 12.35 11.80 11.83
C ARG A 44 10.84 11.96 11.58
N SER A 45 10.45 12.77 10.61
CA SER A 45 9.06 12.99 10.28
C SER A 45 8.39 11.70 9.80
N PRO A 46 7.17 11.37 10.24
CA PRO A 46 6.39 10.27 9.71
C PRO A 46 6.21 10.31 8.18
N PHE A 47 6.20 11.51 7.59
CA PHE A 47 6.10 11.69 6.14
C PHE A 47 7.25 11.04 5.37
N ILE A 48 8.44 10.90 5.98
CA ILE A 48 9.57 10.25 5.30
C ILE A 48 9.28 8.77 5.04
N ARG A 49 8.69 8.07 6.02
CA ARG A 49 8.35 6.65 5.88
C ARG A 49 7.32 6.38 4.79
N ARG A 50 6.42 7.34 4.57
CA ARG A 50 5.48 7.28 3.46
C ARG A 50 6.21 7.24 2.10
N TYR A 51 7.24 8.05 1.93
CA TYR A 51 8.01 8.05 0.68
C TYR A 51 8.84 6.77 0.51
N ASP A 52 9.32 6.19 1.60
CA ASP A 52 9.97 4.87 1.58
C ASP A 52 8.96 3.76 1.20
N ALA A 53 7.72 3.83 1.68
CA ALA A 53 6.66 2.90 1.25
C ALA A 53 6.36 3.03 -0.25
N MET A 54 6.30 4.26 -0.78
CA MET A 54 6.11 4.52 -2.21
C MET A 54 7.30 4.03 -3.04
N TRP A 55 8.52 4.17 -2.52
CA TRP A 55 9.72 3.62 -3.13
C TRP A 55 9.67 2.08 -3.17
N GLY A 56 9.28 1.44 -2.07
CA GLY A 56 9.06 0.00 -2.01
C GLY A 56 8.05 -0.48 -3.05
N GLU A 57 6.94 0.24 -3.22
CA GLU A 57 5.99 -0.07 -4.28
C GLU A 57 6.56 0.10 -5.69
N TYR A 58 7.22 1.22 -5.95
CA TYR A 58 7.88 1.46 -7.23
C TYR A 58 8.80 0.28 -7.58
N LEU A 59 9.59 -0.20 -6.61
CA LEU A 59 10.48 -1.35 -6.77
C LEU A 59 9.70 -2.65 -7.07
N VAL A 60 8.54 -2.88 -6.43
CA VAL A 60 7.66 -4.01 -6.76
C VAL A 60 7.16 -3.92 -8.21
N GLN A 61 6.70 -2.75 -8.66
CA GLN A 61 6.25 -2.56 -10.04
C GLN A 61 7.39 -2.77 -11.06
N MET A 62 8.62 -2.45 -10.67
CA MET A 62 9.85 -2.73 -11.43
C MET A 62 10.35 -4.18 -11.28
N GLN A 63 9.64 -5.03 -10.54
CA GLN A 63 10.02 -6.42 -10.24
C GLN A 63 11.37 -6.58 -9.53
N GLN A 64 11.81 -5.54 -8.81
CA GLN A 64 13.03 -5.54 -8.01
C GLN A 64 12.72 -6.02 -6.58
N PHE A 65 12.22 -7.25 -6.46
CA PHE A 65 11.62 -7.77 -5.23
C PHE A 65 12.57 -7.80 -4.03
N ASP A 66 13.86 -8.12 -4.21
CA ASP A 66 14.82 -8.13 -3.09
C ASP A 66 15.02 -6.74 -2.49
N GLN A 67 15.10 -5.71 -3.33
CA GLN A 67 15.24 -4.32 -2.88
C GLN A 67 13.93 -3.81 -2.28
N ALA A 68 12.80 -4.15 -2.90
CA ALA A 68 11.47 -3.80 -2.41
C ALA A 68 11.24 -4.37 -1.00
N GLU A 69 11.56 -5.66 -0.80
CA GLU A 69 11.47 -6.33 0.49
C GLU A 69 12.28 -5.60 1.57
N GLN A 70 13.54 -5.25 1.28
CA GLN A 70 14.38 -4.55 2.25
C GLN A 70 13.75 -3.24 2.72
N VAL A 71 13.32 -2.40 1.77
CA VAL A 71 12.72 -1.09 2.06
C VAL A 71 11.40 -1.25 2.81
N LEU A 72 10.52 -2.14 2.33
CA LEU A 72 9.20 -2.36 2.91
C LEU A 72 9.30 -2.95 4.33
N LYS A 73 10.27 -3.83 4.59
CA LYS A 73 10.50 -4.37 5.92
C LYS A 73 10.90 -3.29 6.92
N GLU A 74 11.74 -2.34 6.50
CA GLU A 74 12.11 -1.19 7.35
C GLU A 74 10.88 -0.33 7.67
N VAL A 75 10.05 -0.03 6.66
CA VAL A 75 8.78 0.70 6.83
C VAL A 75 7.86 0.01 7.84
N LEU A 76 7.68 -1.31 7.71
CA LEU A 76 6.76 -2.09 8.54
C LEU A 76 7.31 -2.36 9.96
N SER A 77 8.62 -2.47 10.13
CA SER A 77 9.24 -2.69 11.46
C SER A 77 8.98 -1.54 12.44
N ALA A 78 8.80 -0.32 11.92
CA ALA A 78 8.44 0.85 12.71
C ALA A 78 6.94 0.87 13.13
N ASP A 79 6.09 0.15 12.39
CA ASP A 79 4.68 -0.05 12.70
C ASP A 79 4.51 -1.13 13.78
N ASP A 80 5.16 -2.28 13.62
CA ASP A 80 5.12 -3.38 14.59
C ASP A 80 5.68 -3.00 15.99
N ALA A 81 6.51 -1.94 16.06
CA ALA A 81 7.01 -1.41 17.33
C ALA A 81 6.04 -0.47 18.06
N ASN A 82 4.97 -0.01 17.40
CA ASN A 82 3.93 0.85 17.98
C ASN A 82 2.65 0.04 18.21
N ASP A 83 2.58 -0.64 19.36
CA ASP A 83 1.42 -1.47 19.77
C ASP A 83 0.14 -0.63 20.04
N ASP A 84 0.31 0.69 20.19
CA ASP A 84 -0.80 1.64 20.21
C ASP A 84 -1.21 1.95 18.77
N ASN A 85 -2.34 1.36 18.33
CA ASN A 85 -3.11 1.57 17.08
C ASN A 85 -3.37 3.04 16.65
N SER A 86 -2.70 4.03 17.26
CA SER A 86 -2.70 5.46 16.95
C SER A 86 -2.34 5.80 15.50
N PHE A 87 -1.53 4.99 14.81
CA PHE A 87 -1.17 5.22 13.40
C PHE A 87 -2.35 5.01 12.43
N VAL A 88 -3.37 4.25 12.84
CA VAL A 88 -4.60 4.04 12.06
C VAL A 88 -5.42 5.33 11.93
N SER A 89 -5.19 6.33 12.79
CA SER A 89 -5.96 7.59 12.85
C SER A 89 -5.50 8.70 11.89
N SER A 90 -4.32 8.60 11.26
CA SER A 90 -3.81 9.62 10.33
C SER A 90 -3.90 9.17 8.87
N TRP A 91 -3.61 10.08 7.93
CA TRP A 91 -3.44 9.80 6.49
C TRP A 91 -2.39 8.71 6.19
N ASP A 92 -1.57 8.32 7.17
CA ASP A 92 -0.52 7.32 7.00
C ASP A 92 -1.05 5.87 6.88
N GLY A 93 -2.27 5.58 7.36
CA GLY A 93 -2.82 4.24 7.29
C GLY A 93 -3.04 3.73 5.85
N PHE A 94 -3.22 4.62 4.88
CA PHE A 94 -3.27 4.24 3.47
C PHE A 94 -1.92 3.69 2.96
N PHE A 95 -0.83 4.38 3.27
CA PHE A 95 0.51 3.95 2.90
C PHE A 95 0.91 2.67 3.61
N LEU A 96 0.43 2.48 4.85
CA LEU A 96 0.62 1.25 5.58
C LEU A 96 -0.12 0.07 4.93
N ILE A 97 -1.37 0.28 4.46
CA ILE A 97 -2.11 -0.73 3.68
C ILE A 97 -1.31 -1.14 2.44
N ARG A 98 -0.82 -0.17 1.66
CA ARG A 98 0.01 -0.44 0.48
C ARG A 98 1.31 -1.14 0.86
N ALA A 99 2.02 -0.69 1.89
CA ALA A 99 3.26 -1.32 2.33
C ALA A 99 3.06 -2.80 2.69
N TYR A 100 2.02 -3.14 3.46
CA TYR A 100 1.68 -4.53 3.76
C TYR A 100 1.31 -5.32 2.50
N CYS A 101 0.56 -4.71 1.59
CA CYS A 101 0.17 -5.37 0.33
C CYS A 101 1.39 -5.67 -0.55
N GLN A 102 2.24 -4.68 -0.79
CA GLN A 102 3.45 -4.80 -1.59
C GLN A 102 4.46 -5.77 -0.96
N TYR A 103 4.58 -5.78 0.36
CA TYR A 103 5.43 -6.74 1.06
C TYR A 103 4.88 -8.17 0.92
N GLY A 104 3.57 -8.35 1.02
CA GLY A 104 2.91 -9.62 0.73
C GLY A 104 3.18 -10.12 -0.70
N ILE A 105 3.21 -9.21 -1.69
CA ILE A 105 3.59 -9.56 -3.08
C ILE A 105 5.04 -10.03 -3.15
N CYS A 106 5.98 -9.35 -2.49
CA CYS A 106 7.39 -9.76 -2.43
C CYS A 106 7.52 -11.17 -1.83
N LEU A 107 6.84 -11.44 -0.72
CA LEU A 107 6.87 -12.74 -0.04
C LEU A 107 6.29 -13.86 -0.92
N ARG A 108 5.18 -13.60 -1.60
CA ARG A 108 4.59 -14.58 -2.53
C ARG A 108 5.54 -14.92 -3.69
N GLN A 109 6.27 -13.93 -4.22
CA GLN A 109 7.27 -14.16 -5.26
C GLN A 109 8.42 -15.08 -4.79
N ARG A 110 8.66 -15.14 -3.47
CA ARG A 110 9.62 -16.04 -2.83
C ARG A 110 9.01 -17.39 -2.40
N HIS A 111 7.74 -17.64 -2.73
CA HIS A 111 6.97 -18.80 -2.28
C HIS A 111 6.82 -18.88 -0.75
N GLU A 112 6.85 -17.73 -0.08
CA GLU A 112 6.59 -17.60 1.36
C GLU A 112 5.10 -17.36 1.63
N ASP A 113 4.24 -18.20 1.04
CA ASP A 113 2.79 -17.95 0.90
C ASP A 113 2.06 -17.79 2.25
N VAL A 114 2.51 -18.51 3.28
CA VAL A 114 1.95 -18.38 4.64
C VAL A 114 2.22 -16.99 5.22
N LEU A 115 3.42 -16.45 5.01
CA LEU A 115 3.80 -15.13 5.49
C LEU A 115 3.15 -14.04 4.63
N ALA A 116 3.10 -14.25 3.31
CA ALA A 116 2.37 -13.38 2.39
C ALA A 116 0.90 -13.23 2.82
N ARG A 117 0.23 -14.35 3.15
CA ARG A 117 -1.14 -14.34 3.69
C ARG A 117 -1.25 -13.48 4.94
N GLN A 118 -0.37 -13.65 5.92
CA GLN A 118 -0.42 -12.91 7.18
C GLN A 118 -0.36 -11.39 6.96
N HIS A 119 0.54 -10.92 6.10
CA HIS A 119 0.67 -9.49 5.79
C HIS A 119 -0.51 -8.96 4.97
N LEU A 120 -0.99 -9.71 3.99
CA LEU A 120 -2.16 -9.32 3.20
C LEU A 120 -3.45 -9.28 4.04
N GLU A 121 -3.65 -10.23 4.97
CA GLU A 121 -4.75 -10.19 5.93
C GLU A 121 -4.61 -9.01 6.89
N LYS A 122 -3.38 -8.63 7.29
CA LYS A 122 -3.14 -7.42 8.09
C LYS A 122 -3.52 -6.17 7.31
N ALA A 123 -3.16 -6.07 6.02
CA ALA A 123 -3.59 -4.97 5.15
C ALA A 123 -5.12 -4.88 5.08
N MET A 124 -5.82 -6.01 4.91
CA MET A 124 -7.28 -6.07 4.87
C MET A 124 -7.91 -5.61 6.18
N ARG A 125 -7.37 -6.03 7.34
CA ARG A 125 -7.86 -5.57 8.66
C ARG A 125 -7.76 -4.06 8.80
N ILE A 126 -6.68 -3.44 8.32
CA ILE A 126 -6.51 -1.98 8.37
C ILE A 126 -7.54 -1.30 7.45
N VAL A 127 -7.79 -1.83 6.25
CA VAL A 127 -8.85 -1.37 5.35
C VAL A 127 -10.21 -1.41 6.05
N ASP A 128 -10.57 -2.54 6.65
CA ASP A 128 -11.85 -2.73 7.36
C ASP A 128 -12.01 -1.75 8.53
N GLN A 129 -10.96 -1.54 9.33
CA GLN A 129 -10.97 -0.59 10.44
C GLN A 129 -11.19 0.85 9.96
N ARG A 130 -10.50 1.27 8.88
CA ARG A 130 -10.66 2.62 8.34
C ARG A 130 -12.04 2.85 7.75
N GLU A 131 -12.60 1.85 7.08
CA GLU A 131 -13.96 1.93 6.56
C GLU A 131 -14.98 2.13 7.67
N ALA A 132 -14.86 1.37 8.77
CA ALA A 132 -15.73 1.51 9.93
C ALA A 132 -15.64 2.91 10.58
N GLN A 133 -14.46 3.54 10.55
CA GLN A 133 -14.27 4.91 11.06
C GLN A 133 -14.84 6.01 10.15
N MET A 134 -14.72 5.85 8.83
CA MET A 134 -15.13 6.88 7.86
C MET A 134 -16.59 6.79 7.43
N GLY A 135 -17.29 5.70 7.75
CA GLY A 135 -18.74 5.62 7.70
C GLY A 135 -19.39 5.42 6.32
N THR A 136 -18.66 5.44 5.20
CA THR A 136 -19.19 4.98 3.89
C THR A 136 -18.13 4.52 2.90
N PHE A 137 -18.53 3.54 2.06
CA PHE A 137 -17.83 2.91 0.93
C PHE A 137 -17.66 3.81 -0.31
N GLN A 138 -17.65 5.13 -0.16
CA GLN A 138 -17.68 6.06 -1.31
C GLN A 138 -16.31 6.55 -1.76
N ASN A 139 -15.24 6.14 -1.08
CA ASN A 139 -13.90 6.47 -1.55
C ASN A 139 -13.42 5.43 -2.56
N ARG A 140 -13.50 5.78 -3.87
CA ARG A 140 -13.01 4.97 -4.99
C ARG A 140 -11.64 4.34 -4.72
N HIS A 141 -10.76 5.09 -4.09
CA HIS A 141 -9.40 4.66 -3.75
C HIS A 141 -9.39 3.52 -2.72
N MET A 142 -10.24 3.56 -1.69
CA MET A 142 -10.39 2.44 -0.74
C MET A 142 -10.92 1.18 -1.42
N VAL A 143 -11.83 1.33 -2.40
CA VAL A 143 -12.34 0.21 -3.20
C VAL A 143 -11.22 -0.40 -4.05
N GLN A 144 -10.36 0.43 -4.65
CA GLN A 144 -9.20 -0.03 -5.42
C GLN A 144 -8.19 -0.78 -4.56
N GLU A 145 -7.84 -0.28 -3.37
CA GLU A 145 -6.95 -0.98 -2.45
C GLU A 145 -7.52 -2.32 -2.00
N ARG A 146 -8.80 -2.34 -1.60
CA ARG A 146 -9.47 -3.58 -1.19
C ARG A 146 -9.44 -4.59 -2.33
N TYR A 147 -9.74 -4.16 -3.55
CA TYR A 147 -9.67 -5.01 -4.73
C TYR A 147 -8.27 -5.59 -4.95
N LEU A 148 -7.22 -4.76 -4.85
CA LEU A 148 -5.84 -5.19 -5.01
C LEU A 148 -5.46 -6.24 -3.96
N ILE A 149 -5.76 -6.00 -2.68
CA ILE A 149 -5.44 -6.94 -1.60
C ILE A 149 -6.19 -8.26 -1.80
N LEU A 150 -7.48 -8.22 -2.15
CA LEU A 150 -8.25 -9.43 -2.43
C LEU A 150 -7.66 -10.21 -3.60
N LYS A 151 -7.21 -9.53 -4.67
CA LYS A 151 -6.55 -10.19 -5.80
C LYS A 151 -5.30 -10.96 -5.36
N GLN A 152 -4.51 -10.37 -4.46
CA GLN A 152 -3.32 -11.05 -3.94
C GLN A 152 -3.69 -12.20 -2.99
N LEU A 153 -4.65 -11.99 -2.08
CA LEU A 153 -5.14 -13.03 -1.18
C LEU A 153 -5.72 -14.22 -1.92
N GLN A 154 -6.48 -13.99 -3.00
CA GLN A 154 -7.04 -15.05 -3.84
C GLN A 154 -5.93 -15.96 -4.37
N GLY A 155 -4.86 -15.36 -4.91
CA GLY A 155 -3.71 -16.10 -5.41
C GLY A 155 -3.04 -16.91 -4.31
N VAL A 156 -2.78 -16.29 -3.16
CA VAL A 156 -2.16 -16.97 -2.01
C VAL A 156 -3.04 -18.11 -1.48
N TYR A 157 -4.35 -17.94 -1.37
CA TYR A 157 -5.26 -19.01 -0.96
C TYR A 157 -5.26 -20.17 -1.96
N ALA A 158 -5.20 -19.88 -3.27
CA ALA A 158 -5.09 -20.92 -4.28
C ALA A 158 -3.75 -21.69 -4.15
N ASP A 159 -2.64 -20.98 -3.97
CA ASP A 159 -1.30 -21.56 -3.81
C ASP A 159 -1.21 -22.44 -2.53
N LEU A 160 -1.93 -22.06 -1.47
CA LEU A 160 -2.04 -22.83 -0.22
C LEU A 160 -3.09 -23.96 -0.26
N GLY A 161 -3.85 -24.12 -1.35
CA GLY A 161 -4.92 -25.11 -1.46
C GLY A 161 -6.20 -24.78 -0.68
N GLU A 162 -6.38 -23.54 -0.24
CA GLU A 162 -7.55 -23.03 0.48
C GLU A 162 -8.67 -22.62 -0.52
N ALA A 163 -9.17 -23.58 -1.29
CA ALA A 163 -10.07 -23.35 -2.42
C ALA A 163 -11.36 -22.56 -2.08
N GLU A 164 -11.96 -22.84 -0.91
CA GLU A 164 -13.18 -22.14 -0.46
C GLU A 164 -12.90 -20.65 -0.23
N ARG A 165 -11.80 -20.32 0.46
CA ARG A 165 -11.41 -18.93 0.70
C ARG A 165 -11.00 -18.20 -0.58
N ALA A 166 -10.36 -18.89 -1.51
CA ALA A 166 -10.06 -18.34 -2.82
C ALA A 166 -11.35 -17.98 -3.59
N ALA A 167 -12.36 -18.85 -3.55
CA ALA A 167 -13.67 -18.61 -4.16
C ALA A 167 -14.42 -17.44 -3.51
N ASP A 168 -14.47 -17.39 -2.17
CA ASP A 168 -15.07 -16.29 -1.42
C ASP A 168 -14.41 -14.94 -1.76
N THR A 169 -13.08 -14.95 -1.89
CA THR A 169 -12.29 -13.76 -2.25
C THR A 169 -12.62 -13.30 -3.67
N GLN A 170 -12.72 -14.24 -4.62
CA GLN A 170 -13.13 -13.94 -6.00
C GLN A 170 -14.54 -13.34 -6.06
N GLN A 171 -15.49 -13.85 -5.27
CA GLN A 171 -16.84 -13.30 -5.21
C GLN A 171 -16.82 -11.84 -4.74
N LYS A 172 -16.10 -11.54 -3.66
CA LYS A 172 -15.94 -10.16 -3.17
C LYS A 172 -15.32 -9.24 -4.22
N MET A 173 -14.31 -9.71 -4.96
CA MET A 173 -13.72 -8.92 -6.04
C MET A 173 -14.71 -8.57 -7.15
N VAL A 174 -15.60 -9.50 -7.52
CA VAL A 174 -16.65 -9.23 -8.50
C VAL A 174 -17.60 -8.13 -8.00
N GLU A 175 -17.98 -8.17 -6.73
CA GLU A 175 -18.82 -7.12 -6.12
C GLU A 175 -18.13 -5.75 -6.15
N LEU A 176 -16.82 -5.69 -5.84
CA LEU A 176 -16.05 -4.45 -5.91
C LEU A 176 -15.87 -3.95 -7.35
N GLN A 177 -15.66 -4.85 -8.32
CA GLN A 177 -15.54 -4.47 -9.72
C GLN A 177 -16.82 -3.76 -10.21
N LEU A 178 -17.99 -4.29 -9.84
CA LEU A 178 -19.27 -3.65 -10.15
C LEU A 178 -19.40 -2.25 -9.54
N ILE A 179 -18.79 -2.00 -8.38
CA ILE A 179 -18.75 -0.68 -7.76
C ILE A 179 -17.80 0.24 -8.55
N LEU A 180 -16.61 -0.24 -8.90
CA LEU A 180 -15.61 0.52 -9.67
C LEU A 180 -16.15 0.93 -11.05
N ASP A 181 -16.88 0.03 -11.72
CA ASP A 181 -17.42 0.27 -13.06
C ASP A 181 -18.58 1.28 -13.05
N ARG A 182 -19.33 1.39 -11.95
CA ARG A 182 -20.45 2.35 -11.82
C ARG A 182 -20.01 3.79 -11.57
N VAL A 183 -18.72 4.02 -11.36
CA VAL A 183 -18.12 5.34 -11.09
C VAL A 183 -17.41 5.90 -12.34
N LEU A 184 -17.56 5.26 -13.50
CA LEU A 184 -17.16 5.73 -14.84
C LEU A 184 -18.36 6.28 -15.61
#